data_AF-A0A1S9PGK0-F1
#
_entry.id   AF-A0A1S9PGK0-F1
#
_cell.length_a   1.000
_cell.length_b   1.000
_cell.length_c   1.000
_cell.angle_alpha   90.00
_cell.angle_beta   90.00
_cell.angle_gamma   90.00
#
_symmetry.space_group_name_H-M   'P 1'
#
loop_
_entity.id
_entity.type
_entity.pdbx_description
1 polymer ?
#
loop_
_entity_poly.entity_id
_entity_poly.type
_entity_poly.pdbx_seq_one_letter_code
_entity_poly.pdbx_strand_id
1 'polypeptide(L)' 'MKSKLTLTIDAVLIQRIKAYSKKQGKSVSEIVEEHFKVLLAFSQQESFMNMVDKLPPHNIPRDLNLKEAYYQNKNGKA' A
#
# COMPACT_ATOMS: atom_id res chain seq x y z
N MET A 1 18.81 -12.08 5.38
CA MET A 1 20.21 -11.58 5.31
C MET A 1 20.18 -10.05 5.31
N LYS A 2 21.17 -9.38 5.90
CA LYS A 2 21.25 -7.90 5.94
C LYS A 2 22.42 -7.44 5.06
N SER A 3 22.23 -6.37 4.31
CA SER A 3 23.24 -5.76 3.46
C SER A 3 23.63 -4.39 4.00
N LYS A 4 24.89 -3.99 3.85
CA LYS A 4 25.38 -2.68 4.28
C LYS A 4 25.14 -1.63 3.19
N LEU A 5 24.59 -0.48 3.59
CA LEU A 5 24.39 0.69 2.74
C LEU A 5 25.15 1.88 3.33
N THR A 6 25.98 2.53 2.52
CA THR A 6 26.67 3.78 2.87
C THR A 6 25.98 4.93 2.16
N LEU A 7 25.61 5.98 2.91
CA LEU A 7 24.91 7.15 2.39
C LEU A 7 25.70 8.42 2.74
N THR A 8 25.76 9.34 1.78
CA THR A 8 26.19 10.72 2.05
C THR A 8 24.96 11.55 2.38
N ILE A 9 25.00 12.26 3.50
CA ILE A 9 23.89 13.05 4.03
C ILE A 9 24.44 14.32 4.67
N ASP A 10 23.63 15.37 4.69
CA ASP A 10 23.97 16.62 5.37
C ASP A 10 24.38 16.40 6.84
N ALA A 11 25.44 17.10 7.27
CA ALA A 11 26.05 16.94 8.58
C ALA A 11 25.12 17.39 9.73
N VAL A 12 24.31 18.42 9.53
CA VAL A 12 23.36 18.90 10.54
C VAL A 12 22.17 17.93 10.60
N LEU A 13 21.72 17.44 9.45
CA LEU A 13 20.62 16.50 9.36
C LEU A 13 20.95 15.17 10.07
N ILE A 14 22.14 14.60 9.86
CA ILE A 14 22.53 13.35 10.51
C ILE A 14 22.63 13.47 12.03
N GLN A 15 23.02 14.64 12.56
CA GLN A 15 23.01 14.88 14.00
C GLN A 15 21.58 14.91 14.56
N ARG A 16 20.68 15.63 13.88
CA ARG A 16 19.27 15.73 14.27
C ARG A 16 18.57 14.37 14.25
N ILE A 17 18.79 13.58 13.20
CA ILE A 17 18.13 12.26 13.08
C ILE A 17 18.67 11.25 14.09
N LYS A 18 19.97 11.31 14.44
CA LYS A 18 20.53 10.47 15.51
C LYS A 18 19.91 10.79 16.87
N ALA A 19 19.71 12.08 17.18
CA ALA A 19 19.03 12.49 18.40
C ALA A 19 17.56 12.02 18.41
N TYR A 20 16.88 12.16 17.27
CA TYR A 20 15.52 11.66 17.10
C TYR A 20 15.42 10.14 17.27
N SER A 21 16.30 9.37 16.62
CA SER A 21 16.26 7.91 16.67
C SER A 21 16.48 7.40 18.10
N LYS A 22 17.42 8.02 18.83
CA LYS A 22 17.66 7.70 20.25
C LYS A 22 16.43 7.94 21.12
N LYS A 23 15.70 9.05 20.91
CA LYS A 23 14.44 9.34 21.62
C LYS A 23 13.36 8.28 21.33
N GLN A 24 13.32 7.79 20.10
CA GLN A 24 12.36 6.77 19.65
C GLN A 24 12.79 5.33 20.02
N GLY A 25 13.97 5.14 20.63
CA GLY A 25 14.51 3.81 20.92
C GLY A 25 14.88 2.99 19.67
N LYS A 26 15.12 3.66 18.53
CA LYS A 26 15.45 3.02 17.25
C LYS A 26 16.81 3.48 16.72
N SER A 27 17.44 2.64 15.91
CA SER A 27 18.60 3.02 15.12
C SER A 27 18.19 3.81 13.87
N VAL A 28 19.10 4.64 13.35
CA VAL A 28 18.87 5.35 12.08
C VAL A 28 18.67 4.36 10.93
N SER A 29 19.41 3.24 10.94
CA SER A 29 19.28 2.18 9.92
C SER A 29 17.88 1.54 9.93
N GLU A 30 17.29 1.31 11.11
CA GLU A 30 15.91 0.80 11.22
C GLU A 30 14.90 1.79 10.67
N ILE A 31 15.05 3.09 10.98
CA ILE A 31 14.16 4.13 10.46
C ILE A 31 14.21 4.17 8.93
N VAL A 32 15.42 4.09 8.35
CA VAL A 32 15.59 4.08 6.88
C VAL A 32 15.01 2.80 6.27
N GLU A 33 15.24 1.64 6.89
CA GLU A 33 14.67 0.37 6.42
C GLU A 33 13.14 0.38 6.46
N GLU A 34 12.54 0.89 7.54
CA GLU A 34 11.09 1.07 7.66
C GLU A 34 10.56 1.99 6.57
N HIS A 35 11.23 3.12 6.31
CA HIS A 35 10.84 4.04 5.26
C HIS A 35 10.90 3.38 3.87
N PHE A 36 11.96 2.64 3.56
CA PHE A 36 12.05 1.89 2.30
C PHE A 36 10.96 0.84 2.15
N LYS A 37 10.62 0.12 3.23
CA LYS A 37 9.49 -0.84 3.22
C LYS A 37 8.17 -0.15 2.89
N VAL A 38 7.91 1.00 3.50
CA VAL A 38 6.70 1.79 3.22
C VAL A 38 6.66 2.23 1.75
N LEU A 39 7.76 2.77 1.22
CA LEU A 39 7.84 3.18 -0.19
C LEU A 39 7.58 2.00 -1.15
N LEU A 40 8.12 0.83 -0.84
CA LEU A 40 7.93 -0.37 -1.66
C LEU A 40 6.54 -0.99 -1.50
N ALA A 41 5.91 -0.88 -0.32
CA ALA A 41 4.56 -1.39 -0.10
C ALA A 41 3.53 -0.70 -1.01
N PHE A 42 3.67 0.61 -1.24
CA PHE A 42 2.82 1.33 -2.20
C PHE A 42 3.02 0.88 -3.65
N SER A 43 4.22 0.41 -4.01
CA SER A 43 4.48 -0.09 -5.37
C SER A 43 3.90 -1.48 -5.65
N GLN A 44 3.57 -2.24 -4.60
CA GLN A 44 3.03 -3.60 -4.71
C GLN A 44 1.50 -3.67 -4.61
N GLN A 45 0.83 -2.59 -4.23
CA GLN A 45 -0.62 -2.54 -4.38
C GLN A 45 -0.95 -2.45 -5.87
N GLU A 46 -1.71 -3.43 -6.37
CA GLU A 46 -2.32 -3.30 -7.69
C GLU A 46 -3.08 -1.99 -7.72
N SER A 47 -2.73 -1.14 -8.70
CA SER A 47 -3.51 0.05 -8.99
C SER A 47 -4.97 -0.34 -9.12
N PHE A 48 -5.88 0.49 -8.61
CA PHE A 48 -7.32 0.32 -8.80
C PHE A 48 -7.67 0.02 -10.28
N MET A 49 -6.95 0.65 -11.21
CA MET A 49 -7.10 0.42 -12.65
C MET A 49 -6.74 -1.02 -13.05
N ASN A 50 -5.61 -1.54 -12.55
CA ASN A 50 -5.20 -2.93 -12.80
C ASN A 50 -6.21 -3.94 -12.21
N MET A 51 -6.85 -3.60 -11.09
CA MET A 51 -7.88 -4.44 -10.49
C MET A 51 -9.17 -4.42 -11.34
N VAL A 52 -9.56 -3.26 -11.89
CA VAL A 52 -10.70 -3.14 -12.81
C VAL A 52 -10.47 -3.96 -14.08
N ASP A 53 -9.26 -3.91 -14.64
CA ASP A 53 -8.91 -4.67 -15.85
C ASP A 53 -8.91 -6.19 -15.64
N LYS A 54 -8.73 -6.64 -14.40
CA LYS A 54 -8.79 -8.06 -14.02
C LYS A 54 -10.18 -8.56 -13.65
N LEU A 55 -11.19 -7.69 -13.65
CA LEU A 55 -12.55 -8.12 -13.35
C LEU A 55 -13.03 -9.11 -14.43
N PRO A 56 -13.61 -10.26 -14.03
CA PRO A 56 -14.12 -11.22 -14.98
C PRO A 56 -15.24 -10.61 -15.83
N PRO A 57 -15.42 -11.06 -17.09
CA PRO A 57 -16.53 -10.62 -17.91
C PRO A 57 -17.84 -10.93 -17.20
N HIS A 58 -18.71 -9.93 -17.11
CA HIS A 58 -20.01 -10.09 -16.48
C HIS A 58 -21.02 -10.59 -17.52
N ASN A 59 -21.81 -11.60 -17.14
CA ASN A 59 -22.85 -12.15 -18.01
C ASN A 59 -24.21 -11.52 -17.68
N ILE A 60 -24.28 -10.18 -17.65
CA ILE A 60 -25.50 -9.44 -17.31
C ILE A 60 -26.22 -9.04 -18.61
N PRO A 61 -27.51 -9.38 -18.78
CA PRO A 61 -28.30 -8.95 -19.93
C PRO A 61 -28.35 -7.43 -20.03
N ARG A 62 -28.21 -6.90 -21.26
CA ARG A 62 -28.15 -5.46 -21.53
C ARG A 62 -29.42 -4.71 -21.13
N ASP A 63 -30.54 -5.41 -21.11
CA ASP A 63 -31.87 -4.86 -20.86
C ASP A 63 -32.32 -5.06 -19.39
N LEU A 64 -31.42 -5.57 -18.53
CA LEU A 64 -31.73 -5.84 -17.13
C LEU A 64 -31.73 -4.54 -16.31
N ASN A 65 -32.81 -4.30 -15.57
CA ASN A 65 -32.83 -3.25 -14.54
C ASN A 65 -31.93 -3.65 -13.36
N LEU A 66 -30.70 -3.16 -13.38
CA LEU A 66 -29.65 -3.49 -12.40
C LEU A 66 -30.06 -3.17 -10.95
N LYS A 67 -30.86 -2.11 -10.75
CA LYS A 67 -31.31 -1.70 -9.42
C LYS A 67 -32.25 -2.75 -8.84
N GLU A 68 -33.27 -3.12 -9.60
CA GLU A 68 -34.23 -4.15 -9.18
C GLU A 68 -33.52 -5.49 -8.96
N ALA A 69 -32.69 -5.93 -9.92
CA ALA A 69 -31.95 -7.18 -9.83
C ALA A 69 -31.03 -7.26 -8.59
N TYR A 70 -30.41 -6.14 -8.20
CA TYR A 70 -29.58 -6.06 -6.99
C TYR A 70 -30.42 -6.27 -5.72
N TYR A 71 -31.55 -5.58 -5.59
CA TYR A 71 -32.40 -5.72 -4.39
C TYR A 71 -33.09 -7.08 -4.31
N GLN A 72 -33.46 -7.68 -5.45
CA GLN A 72 -34.00 -9.03 -5.46
C GLN A 72 -32.97 -10.07 -4.98
N ASN A 73 -31.73 -10.00 -5.46
CA ASN A 73 -30.65 -10.87 -4.97
C ASN A 73 -30.25 -10.59 -3.51
N LYS A 74 -30.30 -9.33 -3.06
CA LYS A 74 -29.97 -8.96 -1.68
C LYS A 74 -31.01 -9.46 -0.67
N ASN A 75 -32.28 -9.52 -1.09
CA ASN A 75 -33.40 -9.92 -0.25
C ASN A 75 -33.66 -11.43 -0.26
N GLY A 76 -33.24 -12.15 -1.32
CA GLY A 76 -33.19 -13.60 -1.36
C GLY A 76 -31.82 -14.13 -0.94
N LYS A 77 -31.60 -14.39 0.34
CA LYS A 77 -30.40 -15.10 0.80
C LYS A 77 -30.58 -16.61 0.69
N ALA A 78 -29.52 -17.25 0.17
CA ALA A 78 -29.22 -18.68 0.01
C ALA A 78 -29.67 -19.31 -1.31
#